data_AF-L1LBD1-F1
#
_entry.id   AF-L1LBD1-F1
#
_cell.length_a   1.000
_cell.length_b   1.000
_cell.length_c   1.000
_cell.angle_alpha   90.00
_cell.angle_beta   90.00
_cell.angle_gamma   90.00
#
_symmetry.space_group_name_H-M   'P 1'
#
loop_
_entity.id
_entity.type
_entity.pdbx_description
1 polymer ?
#
loop_
_entity_poly.entity_id
_entity_poly.type
_entity_poly.pdbx_seq_one_letter_code
_entity_poly.pdbx_strand_id
1 'polypeptide(L)'
;MARNCQYSEYWDKSHYNVDIDEDVSRSGTYIDRCVNTINIEKVDNKPTGGYKQYRHSFNNHKVQIANIRHKNQNQDGFDEIKNKTYIEVSVFYFEFDIGNDLPLLVKLTKSNTTHEYYKKVDYFVTSSSWKTDLDVKEESQLSPKLTEISRGLNTVIVLRVNQVKNGTYYANGTEKPPDANQTTQVQVIHSTYETVYKKYLHKLPYKKLRVIYTKTSNKNIPFESPVLRNEYNEASVYFWEGDDSRANPLLLELKPASNTPSYYILSGEGIGKKWTKDSNTPSTLKEKLDKQNCERNQAHTIDISKKSSSSSNNYDCPSCVSTPAMISITSSSIDQANVIKYSHKVIIGSIGKFVCKGKTQRGIDITANIKTATVYWYPEIGTLIPLEDKYK
;
A
#
# COMPACT_ATOMS: atom_id res chain seq x y z
N MET A 1 -27.53 -15.71 -0.48
CA MET A 1 -28.41 -15.90 0.69
C MET A 1 -28.81 -14.53 1.23
N ALA A 2 -29.99 -14.04 0.85
CA ALA A 2 -30.55 -12.75 1.26
C ALA A 2 -31.81 -13.00 2.11
N ARG A 3 -31.63 -13.59 3.30
CA ARG A 3 -32.71 -13.84 4.26
C ARG A 3 -32.29 -13.24 5.59
N ASN A 4 -32.81 -12.07 5.93
CA ASN A 4 -32.96 -11.55 7.30
C ASN A 4 -33.60 -10.15 7.36
N CYS A 5 -33.96 -9.54 6.24
CA CYS A 5 -34.83 -8.35 6.21
C CYS A 5 -36.32 -8.72 6.30
N GLN A 6 -36.66 -9.93 6.78
CA GLN A 6 -38.07 -10.30 6.89
C GLN A 6 -38.72 -9.40 7.94
N TYR A 7 -39.62 -8.55 7.44
CA TYR A 7 -40.67 -7.95 8.23
C TYR A 7 -41.29 -9.06 9.07
N SER A 8 -41.10 -8.99 10.38
CA SER A 8 -42.06 -9.66 11.26
C SER A 8 -43.40 -9.01 10.94
N GLU A 9 -44.36 -9.78 10.43
CA GLU A 9 -45.71 -9.33 10.08
C GLU A 9 -46.46 -8.61 11.22
N TYR A 10 -45.90 -8.64 12.44
CA TYR A 10 -46.45 -8.03 13.64
C TYR A 10 -45.80 -6.70 14.10
N TRP A 11 -44.80 -6.15 13.41
CA TRP A 11 -44.18 -4.88 13.84
C TRP A 11 -43.95 -3.91 12.67
N ASP A 12 -44.63 -2.76 12.70
CA ASP A 12 -44.44 -1.59 11.80
C ASP A 12 -43.03 -0.95 11.87
N LYS A 13 -42.05 -1.59 12.52
CA LYS A 13 -40.71 -1.04 12.71
C LYS A 13 -39.76 -1.60 11.67
N SER A 14 -39.32 -0.74 10.77
CA SER A 14 -38.24 -1.01 9.84
C SER A 14 -36.94 -1.31 10.60
N HIS A 15 -36.29 -2.41 10.20
CA HIS A 15 -35.02 -2.87 10.74
C HIS A 15 -33.89 -2.36 9.84
N TYR A 16 -32.94 -1.63 10.41
CA TYR A 16 -31.84 -1.00 9.69
C TYR A 16 -30.55 -1.80 9.84
N ASN A 17 -29.80 -1.95 8.75
CA ASN A 17 -28.42 -2.43 8.76
C ASN A 17 -27.51 -1.25 8.46
N VAL A 18 -26.72 -0.85 9.45
CA VAL A 18 -25.86 0.34 9.32
C VAL A 18 -24.46 -0.10 8.93
N ASP A 19 -24.05 0.19 7.70
CA ASP A 19 -22.68 0.03 7.23
C ASP A 19 -21.86 1.26 7.69
N ILE A 20 -20.94 1.07 8.64
CA ILE A 20 -20.18 2.15 9.29
C ILE A 20 -18.87 2.49 8.55
N ASP A 21 -18.46 1.70 7.56
CA ASP A 21 -17.34 2.03 6.66
C ASP A 21 -17.74 2.80 5.41
N GLU A 22 -19.04 3.08 5.23
CA GLU A 22 -19.51 3.90 4.11
C GLU A 22 -18.82 5.26 4.12
N ASP A 23 -18.25 5.62 2.96
CA ASP A 23 -17.52 6.87 2.79
C ASP A 23 -18.21 7.71 1.71
N VAL A 24 -18.96 8.71 2.18
CA VAL A 24 -19.34 9.84 1.33
C VAL A 24 -18.35 10.96 1.59
N SER A 25 -17.77 11.50 0.52
CA SER A 25 -16.70 12.50 0.61
C SER A 25 -17.03 13.69 1.53
N ARG A 26 -18.32 14.02 1.73
CA ARG A 26 -18.81 15.01 2.71
C ARG A 26 -20.18 14.66 3.29
N SER A 27 -21.16 14.37 2.44
CA SER A 27 -22.53 14.03 2.84
C SER A 27 -23.21 13.27 1.71
N GLY A 28 -24.19 12.44 2.04
CA GLY A 28 -24.95 11.68 1.05
C GLY A 28 -25.93 10.71 1.69
N THR A 29 -26.38 9.75 0.90
CA THR A 29 -27.24 8.67 1.35
C THR A 29 -26.74 7.35 0.79
N TYR A 30 -27.06 6.25 1.47
CA TYR A 30 -26.92 4.91 0.92
C TYR A 30 -28.14 4.07 1.25
N ILE A 31 -28.32 2.99 0.48
CA ILE A 31 -29.40 2.04 0.65
C ILE A 31 -28.83 0.82 1.37
N ASP A 32 -29.39 0.48 2.53
CA ASP A 32 -28.98 -0.71 3.25
C ASP A 32 -29.52 -1.99 2.58
N ARG A 33 -29.18 -3.15 3.16
CA ARG A 33 -29.64 -4.45 2.65
C ARG A 33 -31.15 -4.67 2.71
N CYS A 34 -31.87 -3.87 3.50
CA CYS A 34 -33.32 -3.92 3.65
C CYS A 34 -34.02 -2.81 2.85
N VAL A 35 -33.30 -2.16 1.93
CA VAL A 35 -33.81 -1.10 1.07
C VAL A 35 -34.23 0.15 1.88
N ASN A 36 -33.68 0.33 3.08
CA ASN A 36 -33.84 1.56 3.83
C ASN A 36 -32.82 2.60 3.35
N THR A 37 -33.25 3.84 3.22
CA THR A 37 -32.35 4.97 2.96
C THR A 37 -31.74 5.47 4.27
N ILE A 38 -30.41 5.51 4.34
CA ILE A 38 -29.65 6.03 5.48
C ILE A 38 -28.90 7.28 5.02
N ASN A 39 -29.08 8.39 5.73
CA ASN A 39 -28.30 9.60 5.48
C ASN A 39 -26.95 9.48 6.18
N ILE A 40 -25.89 9.91 5.52
CA ILE A 40 -24.54 9.90 6.06
C ILE A 40 -23.89 11.28 5.93
N GLU A 41 -23.26 11.74 7.00
CA GLU A 41 -22.53 13.01 7.09
C GLU A 41 -21.14 12.78 7.68
N LYS A 42 -20.10 13.25 6.99
CA LYS A 42 -18.74 13.31 7.51
C LYS A 42 -18.53 14.63 8.26
N VAL A 43 -18.10 14.54 9.52
CA VAL A 43 -17.74 15.69 10.34
C VAL A 43 -16.25 15.60 10.67
N ASP A 44 -15.46 16.47 10.03
CA ASP A 44 -14.01 16.54 10.23
C ASP A 44 -13.67 17.17 11.60
N ASN A 45 -12.54 16.76 12.18
CA ASN A 45 -12.02 17.28 13.44
C ASN A 45 -12.98 17.16 14.63
N LYS A 46 -13.79 16.11 14.67
CA LYS A 46 -14.77 15.86 15.74
C LYS A 46 -14.43 14.55 16.48
N PRO A 47 -14.33 14.56 17.83
CA PRO A 47 -14.56 15.68 18.76
C PRO A 47 -13.47 16.75 18.76
N THR A 48 -12.26 16.41 18.31
CA THR A 48 -11.11 17.31 18.23
C THR A 48 -10.26 16.97 17.01
N GLY A 49 -9.26 17.80 16.70
CA GLY A 49 -8.30 17.53 15.64
C GLY A 49 -7.66 16.14 15.76
N GLY A 50 -7.38 15.51 14.61
CA GLY A 50 -6.82 14.16 14.51
C GLY A 50 -7.84 13.03 14.39
N TYR A 51 -9.13 13.33 14.48
CA TYR A 51 -10.23 12.38 14.33
C TYR A 51 -11.30 12.89 13.37
N LYS A 52 -11.99 11.96 12.72
CA LYS A 52 -13.20 12.23 11.94
C LYS A 52 -14.36 11.39 12.44
N GLN A 53 -15.56 11.92 12.29
CA GLN A 53 -16.81 11.25 12.63
C GLN A 53 -17.65 11.05 11.37
N TYR A 54 -18.29 9.89 11.22
CA TYR A 54 -19.37 9.69 10.27
C TYR A 54 -20.67 9.49 11.04
N ARG A 55 -21.70 10.26 10.69
CA ARG A 55 -23.04 10.25 11.30
C ARG A 55 -24.02 9.63 10.34
N HIS A 56 -24.62 8.52 10.73
CA HIS A 56 -25.65 7.79 10.01
C HIS A 56 -27.00 8.10 10.66
N SER A 57 -27.93 8.74 9.95
CA SER A 57 -29.23 9.16 10.49
C SER A 57 -30.41 8.66 9.66
N PHE A 58 -31.57 8.57 10.31
CA PHE A 58 -32.75 7.85 9.79
C PHE A 58 -33.95 8.78 9.56
N ASN A 59 -33.75 9.90 8.85
CA ASN A 59 -34.80 10.89 8.54
C ASN A 59 -35.63 11.37 9.76
N ASN A 60 -34.96 11.55 10.91
CA ASN A 60 -35.60 11.92 12.19
C ASN A 60 -36.56 10.89 12.78
N HIS A 61 -36.56 9.65 12.28
CA HIS A 61 -37.34 8.56 12.86
C HIS A 61 -36.51 7.75 13.87
N LYS A 62 -37.20 7.26 14.89
CA LYS A 62 -36.65 6.22 15.79
C LYS A 62 -36.78 4.87 15.11
N VAL A 63 -35.65 4.19 14.91
CA VAL A 63 -35.61 2.91 14.19
C VAL A 63 -34.97 1.83 15.04
N GLN A 64 -35.26 0.57 14.73
CA GLN A 64 -34.54 -0.57 15.31
C GLN A 64 -33.33 -0.88 14.42
N ILE A 65 -32.16 -0.98 15.02
CA ILE A 65 -30.93 -1.37 14.31
C ILE A 65 -30.80 -2.88 14.44
N ALA A 66 -30.86 -3.57 13.31
CA ALA A 66 -30.73 -5.02 13.25
C ALA A 66 -29.25 -5.43 13.37
N ASN A 67 -28.38 -4.77 12.60
CA ASN A 67 -26.95 -5.04 12.57
C ASN A 67 -26.16 -3.76 12.33
N ILE A 68 -24.96 -3.71 12.89
CA ILE A 68 -23.90 -2.78 12.50
C ILE A 68 -22.89 -3.57 11.69
N ARG A 69 -22.41 -3.01 10.58
CA ARG A 69 -21.57 -3.70 9.60
C ARG A 69 -20.34 -2.88 9.28
N HIS A 70 -19.22 -3.55 9.06
CA HIS A 70 -17.95 -2.95 8.67
C HIS A 70 -17.29 -3.82 7.60
N LYS A 71 -16.93 -3.23 6.46
CA LYS A 71 -16.33 -3.92 5.29
C LYS A 71 -17.16 -5.13 4.88
N ASN A 72 -18.46 -4.90 4.79
CA ASN A 72 -19.48 -5.89 4.50
C ASN A 72 -19.68 -7.02 5.55
N GLN A 73 -18.99 -6.99 6.69
CA GLN A 73 -19.10 -7.99 7.74
C GLN A 73 -19.93 -7.49 8.92
N ASN A 74 -20.85 -8.33 9.42
CA ASN A 74 -21.60 -8.02 10.64
C ASN A 74 -20.65 -7.84 11.82
N GLN A 75 -21.00 -6.89 12.68
CA GLN A 75 -20.29 -6.62 13.90
C GLN A 75 -21.01 -7.25 15.10
N ASP A 76 -20.26 -7.87 16.01
CA ASP A 76 -20.77 -8.57 17.20
C ASP A 76 -20.70 -7.63 18.42
N GLY A 77 -21.24 -8.05 19.57
CA GLY A 77 -21.17 -7.26 20.80
C GLY A 77 -22.19 -6.11 20.87
N PHE A 78 -23.15 -6.08 19.94
CA PHE A 78 -24.28 -5.17 19.91
C PHE A 78 -25.60 -5.87 20.25
N ASP A 79 -25.59 -7.00 20.95
CA ASP A 79 -26.82 -7.78 21.18
C ASP A 79 -27.92 -7.02 21.93
N GLU A 80 -27.52 -6.09 22.82
CA GLU A 80 -28.43 -5.26 23.59
C GLU A 80 -29.20 -4.24 22.73
N ILE A 81 -28.81 -4.01 21.46
CA ILE A 81 -29.42 -2.95 20.63
C ILE A 81 -30.71 -3.40 19.94
N LYS A 82 -30.91 -4.72 19.76
CA LYS A 82 -32.01 -5.30 18.95
C LYS A 82 -33.41 -4.90 19.44
N ASN A 83 -33.56 -4.67 20.75
CA ASN A 83 -34.84 -4.31 21.37
C ASN A 83 -34.96 -2.81 21.68
N LYS A 84 -34.01 -1.99 21.23
CA LYS A 84 -33.96 -0.55 21.47
C LYS A 84 -34.21 0.22 20.17
N THR A 85 -34.55 1.49 20.28
CA THR A 85 -34.69 2.38 19.12
C THR A 85 -33.68 3.51 19.16
N TYR A 86 -33.22 3.90 17.98
CA TYR A 86 -32.16 4.88 17.78
C TYR A 86 -32.53 5.86 16.67
N ILE A 87 -32.01 7.07 16.74
CA ILE A 87 -32.18 8.11 15.71
C ILE A 87 -30.91 8.33 14.88
N GLU A 88 -29.75 7.88 15.40
CA GLU A 88 -28.46 8.06 14.75
C GLU A 88 -27.44 7.00 15.24
N VAL A 89 -26.57 6.59 14.33
CA VAL A 89 -25.31 5.87 14.63
C VAL A 89 -24.15 6.76 14.21
N SER A 90 -23.19 6.96 15.10
CA SER A 90 -21.96 7.70 14.80
C SER A 90 -20.76 6.78 14.97
N VAL A 91 -19.79 6.87 14.08
CA VAL A 91 -18.52 6.13 14.17
C VAL A 91 -17.35 7.10 14.07
N PHE A 92 -16.31 6.84 14.88
CA PHE A 92 -15.12 7.68 14.97
C PHE A 92 -13.92 6.94 14.39
N TYR A 93 -13.13 7.62 13.55
CA TYR A 93 -11.91 7.11 12.94
C TYR A 93 -10.75 8.07 13.21
N PHE A 94 -9.52 7.60 12.99
CA PHE A 94 -8.41 8.54 12.81
C PHE A 94 -8.67 9.44 11.61
N GLU A 95 -8.29 10.71 11.70
CA GLU A 95 -8.37 11.63 10.54
C GLU A 95 -7.57 11.09 9.37
N PHE A 96 -6.41 10.51 9.66
CA PHE A 96 -5.62 9.87 8.64
C PHE A 96 -6.18 8.50 8.22
N ASP A 97 -7.16 7.87 8.85
CA ASP A 97 -7.73 6.61 8.33
C ASP A 97 -8.69 6.86 7.16
N ILE A 98 -8.15 7.14 5.99
CA ILE A 98 -8.92 7.55 4.81
C ILE A 98 -9.84 6.42 4.30
N GLY A 99 -9.47 5.16 4.53
CA GLY A 99 -10.27 4.00 4.12
C GLY A 99 -11.38 3.61 5.10
N ASN A 100 -11.49 4.29 6.25
CA ASN A 100 -12.36 3.90 7.35
C ASN A 100 -12.11 2.43 7.77
N ASP A 101 -10.85 1.99 7.78
CA ASP A 101 -10.47 0.59 8.01
C ASP A 101 -10.39 0.24 9.51
N LEU A 102 -10.30 1.24 10.39
CA LEU A 102 -10.11 1.08 11.83
C LEU A 102 -11.10 1.94 12.64
N PRO A 103 -12.35 1.49 12.82
CA PRO A 103 -13.32 2.19 13.65
C PRO A 103 -12.85 2.16 15.11
N LEU A 104 -12.74 3.34 15.71
CA LEU A 104 -12.22 3.55 17.06
C LEU A 104 -13.32 3.42 18.11
N LEU A 105 -14.46 4.05 17.86
CA LEU A 105 -15.59 4.10 18.78
C LEU A 105 -16.89 4.16 17.97
N VAL A 106 -17.96 3.58 18.48
CA VAL A 106 -19.32 3.69 17.93
C VAL A 106 -20.22 4.33 18.99
N LYS A 107 -20.98 5.35 18.61
CA LYS A 107 -21.99 6.03 19.43
C LYS A 107 -23.37 5.73 18.84
N LEU A 108 -24.28 5.20 19.65
CA LEU A 108 -25.68 4.99 19.30
C LEU A 108 -26.53 6.02 20.04
N THR A 109 -27.28 6.84 19.29
CA THR A 109 -28.09 7.93 19.85
C THR A 109 -29.55 7.50 19.91
N LYS A 110 -30.12 7.42 21.12
CA LYS A 110 -31.53 7.07 21.37
C LYS A 110 -32.45 8.30 21.33
N SER A 111 -31.94 9.42 21.81
CA SER A 111 -32.59 10.73 21.88
C SER A 111 -31.50 11.80 21.88
N ASN A 112 -31.89 13.08 21.86
CA ASN A 112 -30.93 14.21 21.88
C ASN A 112 -30.03 14.24 23.11
N THR A 113 -30.38 13.52 24.18
CA THR A 113 -29.65 13.52 25.46
C THR A 113 -29.20 12.14 25.91
N THR A 114 -29.58 11.08 25.19
CA THR A 114 -29.30 9.70 25.58
C THR A 114 -28.51 8.99 24.50
N HIS A 115 -27.29 8.59 24.86
CA HIS A 115 -26.35 7.91 23.98
C HIS A 115 -25.78 6.66 24.65
N GLU A 116 -25.41 5.68 23.85
CA GLU A 116 -24.63 4.51 24.27
C GLU A 116 -23.34 4.48 23.46
N TYR A 117 -22.20 4.19 24.09
CA TYR A 117 -20.90 4.15 23.45
C TYR A 117 -20.38 2.72 23.45
N TYR A 118 -19.67 2.35 22.39
CA TYR A 118 -19.09 1.04 22.21
C TYR A 118 -17.65 1.17 21.74
N LYS A 119 -16.76 0.40 22.34
CA LYS A 119 -15.36 0.26 21.93
C LYS A 119 -15.05 -1.19 21.58
N LYS A 120 -14.04 -1.41 20.77
CA LYS A 120 -13.54 -2.77 20.53
C LYS A 120 -12.86 -3.32 21.78
N VAL A 121 -12.99 -4.63 21.99
CA VAL A 121 -12.20 -5.34 22.99
C VAL A 121 -10.73 -5.41 22.56
N ASP A 122 -10.50 -5.72 21.28
CA ASP A 122 -9.19 -5.70 20.63
C ASP A 122 -9.35 -5.12 19.21
N TYR A 123 -8.55 -4.12 18.89
CA TYR A 123 -8.61 -3.42 17.60
C TYR A 123 -7.95 -4.17 16.45
N PHE A 124 -7.16 -5.20 16.72
CA PHE A 124 -6.37 -5.93 15.71
C PHE A 124 -6.83 -7.37 15.46
N VAL A 125 -7.79 -7.87 16.25
CA VAL A 125 -8.37 -9.21 16.05
C VAL A 125 -9.53 -9.15 15.06
N THR A 126 -9.77 -10.26 14.36
CA THR A 126 -10.87 -10.40 13.39
C THR A 126 -12.24 -10.41 14.03
N SER A 127 -12.29 -10.71 15.33
CA SER A 127 -13.52 -10.71 16.10
C SER A 127 -14.13 -9.34 16.02
N SER A 128 -15.38 -9.29 15.60
CA SER A 128 -16.16 -8.08 15.65
C SER A 128 -16.62 -7.77 17.08
N SER A 129 -15.81 -8.02 18.10
CA SER A 129 -16.20 -7.96 19.50
C SER A 129 -16.19 -6.52 20.01
N TRP A 130 -17.37 -5.90 19.96
CA TRP A 130 -17.63 -4.63 20.62
C TRP A 130 -18.10 -4.87 22.06
N LYS A 131 -17.84 -3.90 22.93
CA LYS A 131 -18.42 -3.85 24.26
C LYS A 131 -18.86 -2.43 24.58
N THR A 132 -19.90 -2.31 25.39
CA THR A 132 -20.35 -1.03 25.92
C THR A 132 -19.20 -0.35 26.67
N ASP A 133 -18.96 0.91 26.36
CA ASP A 133 -18.00 1.76 27.06
C ASP A 133 -18.74 2.55 28.14
N LEU A 134 -18.51 2.19 29.41
CA LEU A 134 -19.14 2.84 30.55
C LEU A 134 -18.42 4.13 30.97
N ASP A 135 -17.22 4.38 30.43
CA ASP A 135 -16.39 5.53 30.76
C ASP A 135 -16.86 6.81 30.05
N VAL A 136 -17.63 6.66 28.96
CA VAL A 136 -18.13 7.77 28.14
C VAL A 136 -19.66 7.82 28.25
N LYS A 137 -20.16 8.94 28.76
CA LYS A 137 -21.60 9.22 28.93
C LYS A 137 -22.03 10.44 28.13
N GLU A 138 -21.10 11.35 27.85
CA GLU A 138 -21.35 12.61 27.17
C GLU A 138 -20.22 12.98 26.18
N GLU A 139 -20.50 13.95 25.31
CA GLU A 139 -19.63 14.33 24.19
C GLU A 139 -18.29 14.95 24.65
N SER A 140 -18.29 15.66 25.77
CA SER A 140 -17.08 16.24 26.41
C SER A 140 -16.02 15.18 26.75
N GLN A 141 -16.44 13.94 27.00
CA GLN A 141 -15.57 12.82 27.39
C GLN A 141 -14.97 12.08 26.18
N LEU A 142 -15.42 12.38 24.96
CA LEU A 142 -14.95 11.69 23.75
C LEU A 142 -13.49 11.97 23.44
N SER A 143 -13.04 13.22 23.55
CA SER A 143 -11.66 13.57 23.19
C SER A 143 -10.62 12.88 24.10
N PRO A 144 -10.76 12.90 25.44
CA PRO A 144 -9.90 12.11 26.32
C PRO A 144 -9.93 10.61 26.01
N LYS A 145 -11.12 10.05 25.72
CA LYS A 145 -11.25 8.62 25.43
C LYS A 145 -10.62 8.20 24.12
N LEU A 146 -10.84 8.96 23.05
CA LEU A 146 -10.18 8.72 21.77
C LEU A 146 -8.67 8.89 21.88
N THR A 147 -8.19 9.82 22.71
CA THR A 147 -6.76 9.97 23.00
C THR A 147 -6.20 8.74 23.72
N GLU A 148 -6.92 8.20 24.70
CA GLU A 148 -6.58 6.94 25.39
C GLU A 148 -6.47 5.77 24.40
N ILE A 149 -7.48 5.59 23.54
CA ILE A 149 -7.49 4.54 22.50
C ILE A 149 -6.29 4.73 21.56
N SER A 150 -6.06 5.95 21.06
CA SER A 150 -4.94 6.26 20.16
C SER A 150 -3.59 5.89 20.76
N ARG A 151 -3.36 6.17 22.06
CA ARG A 151 -2.11 5.79 22.74
C ARG A 151 -1.84 4.28 22.65
N GLY A 152 -2.88 3.44 22.69
CA GLY A 152 -2.79 1.99 22.50
C GLY A 152 -2.57 1.56 21.04
N LEU A 153 -2.90 2.42 20.08
CA LEU A 153 -2.79 2.17 18.64
C LEU A 153 -1.58 2.88 18.00
N ASN A 154 -0.56 3.19 18.79
CA ASN A 154 0.62 3.95 18.36
C ASN A 154 1.55 3.20 17.37
N THR A 155 1.23 1.95 17.02
CA THR A 155 1.90 1.15 15.98
C THR A 155 1.20 1.25 14.61
N VAL A 156 -0.01 1.81 14.56
CA VAL A 156 -0.78 1.99 13.32
C VAL A 156 -0.20 3.18 12.56
N ILE A 157 0.28 2.91 11.35
CA ILE A 157 0.94 3.91 10.52
C ILE A 157 0.49 3.86 9.07
N VAL A 158 0.64 5.01 8.45
CA VAL A 158 0.57 5.25 7.03
C VAL A 158 1.97 5.17 6.47
N LEU A 159 2.22 4.24 5.56
CA LEU A 159 3.56 4.08 4.99
C LEU A 159 3.79 5.14 3.91
N ARG A 160 4.65 6.14 4.15
CA ARG A 160 5.02 7.15 3.14
C ARG A 160 6.00 6.55 2.13
N VAL A 161 5.50 5.95 1.05
CA VAL A 161 6.33 5.17 0.11
C VAL A 161 7.32 6.01 -0.67
N ASN A 162 7.06 7.31 -0.82
CA ASN A 162 7.98 8.25 -1.46
C ASN A 162 8.84 9.01 -0.44
N GLN A 163 8.98 8.52 0.80
CA GLN A 163 9.97 9.06 1.73
C GLN A 163 11.35 8.58 1.31
N VAL A 164 12.20 9.55 1.02
CA VAL A 164 13.23 9.36 0.00
C VAL A 164 14.58 9.93 0.42
N LYS A 165 14.55 10.70 1.51
CA LYS A 165 15.70 11.13 2.26
C LYS A 165 15.71 10.35 3.57
N ASN A 166 16.91 10.00 4.03
CA ASN A 166 17.10 9.54 5.41
C ASN A 166 16.44 10.53 6.35
N GLY A 167 15.67 10.03 7.31
CA GLY A 167 14.95 10.88 8.23
C GLY A 167 13.74 10.20 8.84
N THR A 168 12.81 11.01 9.31
CA THR A 168 11.62 10.57 10.01
C THR A 168 10.37 11.22 9.45
N TYR A 169 9.26 10.51 9.54
CA TYR A 169 7.92 11.07 9.33
C TYR A 169 6.96 10.48 10.38
N TYR A 170 5.76 11.05 10.51
CA TYR A 170 4.83 10.69 11.58
C TYR A 170 3.80 9.64 11.17
N ALA A 171 3.00 9.14 12.12
CA ALA A 171 2.01 8.08 11.90
C ALA A 171 1.09 8.31 10.69
N ASN A 172 0.76 9.56 10.35
CA ASN A 172 -0.09 9.92 9.20
C ASN A 172 0.65 9.97 7.85
N GLY A 173 1.93 9.58 7.80
CA GLY A 173 2.71 9.61 6.57
C GLY A 173 3.19 11.00 6.16
N THR A 174 3.22 11.97 7.09
CA THR A 174 3.65 13.36 6.81
C THR A 174 4.80 13.81 7.71
N GLU A 175 5.42 14.94 7.37
CA GLU A 175 6.52 15.52 8.16
C GLU A 175 6.05 16.22 9.43
N LYS A 176 4.75 16.52 9.54
CA LYS A 176 4.16 17.13 10.73
C LYS A 176 3.45 16.05 11.56
N PRO A 177 3.53 16.12 12.90
CA PRO A 177 2.78 15.20 13.74
C PRO A 177 1.27 15.38 13.51
N PRO A 178 0.50 14.29 13.33
CA PRO A 178 -0.95 14.32 13.48
C PRO A 178 -1.32 14.53 14.94
N ASP A 179 -2.45 15.18 15.22
CA ASP A 179 -2.94 15.42 16.59
C ASP A 179 -3.14 14.11 17.37
N ALA A 180 -3.58 13.05 16.69
CA ALA A 180 -3.59 11.69 17.21
C ALA A 180 -2.27 10.99 16.89
N ASN A 181 -1.63 10.34 17.88
CA ASN A 181 -0.32 9.67 17.74
C ASN A 181 0.85 10.62 17.40
N GLN A 182 0.86 11.82 17.99
CA GLN A 182 1.90 12.85 17.78
C GLN A 182 3.34 12.35 17.96
N THR A 183 3.58 11.35 18.80
CA THR A 183 4.93 10.84 19.11
C THR A 183 5.35 9.63 18.26
N THR A 184 4.47 9.09 17.42
CA THR A 184 4.80 7.94 16.57
C THR A 184 5.55 8.41 15.34
N GLN A 185 6.86 8.16 15.33
CA GLN A 185 7.75 8.48 14.22
C GLN A 185 8.29 7.21 13.55
N VAL A 186 8.18 7.15 12.23
CA VAL A 186 8.77 6.11 11.39
C VAL A 186 10.13 6.59 10.88
N GLN A 187 11.17 5.81 11.12
CA GLN A 187 12.51 6.04 10.58
C GLN A 187 12.65 5.44 9.19
N VAL A 188 13.31 6.17 8.30
CA VAL A 188 13.63 5.71 6.95
C VAL A 188 15.14 5.68 6.73
N ILE A 189 15.62 4.51 6.29
CA ILE A 189 17.02 4.27 5.95
C ILE A 189 17.11 3.90 4.47
N HIS A 190 17.90 4.65 3.73
CA HIS A 190 18.18 4.40 2.32
C HIS A 190 19.42 3.51 2.14
N SER A 191 19.35 2.61 1.16
CA SER A 191 20.47 1.80 0.68
C SER A 191 20.30 1.49 -0.82
N THR A 192 21.38 1.09 -1.48
CA THR A 192 21.33 0.55 -2.84
C THR A 192 21.25 -0.98 -2.78
N TYR A 193 20.42 -1.58 -3.62
CA TYR A 193 20.31 -3.02 -3.83
C TYR A 193 20.72 -3.36 -5.27
N GLU A 194 21.61 -4.33 -5.44
CA GLU A 194 22.11 -4.80 -6.75
C GLU A 194 22.58 -3.68 -7.69
N THR A 195 23.16 -2.60 -7.14
CA THR A 195 23.67 -1.40 -7.84
C THR A 195 22.65 -0.55 -8.60
N VAL A 196 21.55 -1.12 -9.08
CA VAL A 196 20.56 -0.45 -9.94
C VAL A 196 19.21 -0.19 -9.28
N TYR A 197 19.04 -0.61 -8.02
CA TYR A 197 17.81 -0.38 -7.27
C TYR A 197 18.08 0.42 -5.99
N LYS A 198 17.17 1.32 -5.66
CA LYS A 198 17.12 1.99 -4.35
C LYS A 198 16.16 1.27 -3.44
N LYS A 199 16.59 1.00 -2.21
CA LYS A 199 15.79 0.41 -1.13
C LYS A 199 15.60 1.44 -0.02
N TYR A 200 14.35 1.72 0.32
CA TYR A 200 13.97 2.57 1.46
C TYR A 200 13.34 1.71 2.53
N LEU A 201 14.06 1.54 3.65
CA LEU A 201 13.67 0.72 4.77
C LEU A 201 12.95 1.58 5.82
N HIS A 202 11.70 1.25 6.11
CA HIS A 202 10.83 1.90 7.08
C HIS A 202 10.76 1.05 8.35
N LYS A 203 11.02 1.66 9.51
CA LYS A 203 10.93 1.00 10.82
C LYS A 203 10.38 1.93 11.90
N LEU A 204 9.65 1.36 12.86
CA LEU A 204 9.35 2.05 14.12
C LEU A 204 10.45 1.70 15.13
N PRO A 205 11.09 2.69 15.78
CA PRO A 205 12.08 2.40 16.82
C PRO A 205 11.45 1.57 17.94
N TYR A 206 12.04 0.40 18.23
CA TYR A 206 11.65 -0.50 19.33
C TYR A 206 10.21 -1.05 19.26
N LYS A 207 9.52 -0.89 18.13
CA LYS A 207 8.12 -1.31 17.95
C LYS A 207 7.94 -1.97 16.59
N LYS A 208 6.87 -2.74 16.47
CA LYS A 208 6.42 -3.30 15.19
C LYS A 208 5.45 -2.33 14.51
N LEU A 209 5.45 -2.34 13.17
CA LEU A 209 4.53 -1.58 12.34
C LEU A 209 3.24 -2.34 12.12
N ARG A 210 2.13 -1.61 12.10
CA ARG A 210 0.85 -2.04 11.54
C ARG A 210 0.48 -1.06 10.44
N VAL A 211 0.59 -1.49 9.20
CA VAL A 211 0.36 -0.61 8.04
C VAL A 211 -1.14 -0.58 7.74
N ILE A 212 -1.76 0.59 7.80
CA ILE A 212 -3.18 0.73 7.42
C ILE A 212 -3.31 0.96 5.91
N TYR A 213 -2.48 1.83 5.36
CA TYR A 213 -2.37 2.08 3.93
C TYR A 213 -0.99 2.66 3.62
N THR A 214 -0.73 2.90 2.34
CA THR A 214 0.47 3.59 1.90
C THR A 214 0.12 4.92 1.26
N LYS A 215 1.06 5.86 1.21
CA LYS A 215 0.82 7.19 0.67
C LYS A 215 2.03 7.69 -0.11
N THR A 216 1.78 8.25 -1.29
CA THR A 216 2.70 9.17 -1.99
C THR A 216 2.33 10.61 -1.61
N SER A 217 3.13 11.63 -1.97
CA SER A 217 2.92 13.02 -1.51
C SER A 217 1.46 13.48 -1.50
N ASN A 218 0.67 13.11 -2.52
CA ASN A 218 -0.69 13.61 -2.70
C ASN A 218 -1.77 12.54 -2.66
N LYS A 219 -1.42 11.25 -2.50
CA LYS A 219 -2.38 10.18 -2.73
C LYS A 219 -2.16 8.95 -1.86
N ASN A 220 -3.25 8.47 -1.25
CA ASN A 220 -3.27 7.18 -0.58
C ASN A 220 -3.44 6.05 -1.59
N ILE A 221 -2.73 4.96 -1.35
CA ILE A 221 -2.79 3.74 -2.14
C ILE A 221 -3.16 2.62 -1.14
N PRO A 222 -4.40 2.11 -1.22
CA PRO A 222 -4.88 1.05 -0.35
C PRO A 222 -4.27 -0.29 -0.71
N PHE A 223 -4.45 -1.28 0.16
CA PHE A 223 -4.21 -2.68 -0.16
C PHE A 223 -5.49 -3.33 -0.66
N GLU A 224 -5.38 -4.23 -1.64
CA GLU A 224 -6.51 -5.04 -2.09
C GLU A 224 -7.05 -5.94 -0.97
N SER A 225 -6.15 -6.46 -0.13
CA SER A 225 -6.48 -7.20 1.08
C SER A 225 -5.89 -6.47 2.29
N PRO A 226 -6.69 -6.17 3.32
CA PRO A 226 -6.22 -5.44 4.50
C PRO A 226 -5.00 -6.10 5.15
N VAL A 227 -3.96 -5.31 5.43
CA VAL A 227 -2.72 -5.79 6.09
C VAL A 227 -2.58 -5.29 7.54
N LEU A 228 -3.48 -4.41 7.99
CA LEU A 228 -3.47 -3.76 9.30
C LEU A 228 -3.37 -4.73 10.50
N ARG A 229 -3.91 -5.94 10.34
CA ARG A 229 -3.95 -6.96 11.40
C ARG A 229 -2.60 -7.62 11.66
N ASN A 230 -1.67 -7.51 10.73
CA ASN A 230 -0.35 -8.11 10.86
C ASN A 230 0.63 -7.12 11.50
N GLU A 231 1.59 -7.66 12.24
CA GLU A 231 2.72 -6.91 12.75
C GLU A 231 3.95 -7.14 11.89
N TYR A 232 4.65 -6.06 11.58
CA TYR A 232 5.85 -6.07 10.75
C TYR A 232 7.02 -5.48 11.53
N ASN A 233 8.21 -6.07 11.41
CA ASN A 233 9.43 -5.48 11.97
C ASN A 233 9.89 -4.29 11.11
N GLU A 234 9.72 -4.42 9.81
CA GLU A 234 10.14 -3.43 8.82
C GLU A 234 9.30 -3.53 7.55
N ALA A 235 9.25 -2.44 6.81
CA ALA A 235 8.70 -2.38 5.47
C ALA A 235 9.76 -1.80 4.53
N SER A 236 9.95 -2.38 3.34
CA SER A 236 10.91 -1.87 2.36
C SER A 236 10.21 -1.50 1.05
N VAL A 237 10.50 -0.33 0.52
CA VAL A 237 10.04 0.10 -0.80
C VAL A 237 11.23 0.12 -1.76
N TYR A 238 11.07 -0.50 -2.92
CA TYR A 238 12.10 -0.60 -3.93
C TYR A 238 11.77 0.28 -5.14
N PHE A 239 12.76 1.05 -5.59
CA PHE A 239 12.68 1.89 -6.79
C PHE A 239 13.85 1.57 -7.72
N TRP A 240 13.69 1.90 -9.00
CA TRP A 240 14.79 1.90 -9.95
C TRP A 240 15.68 3.13 -9.74
N GLU A 241 16.99 2.97 -9.85
CA GLU A 241 17.95 4.09 -9.81
C GLU A 241 17.62 5.17 -10.85
N GLY A 242 17.17 4.77 -12.04
CA GLY A 242 16.80 5.70 -13.11
C GLY A 242 15.44 6.39 -12.92
N ASP A 243 14.66 6.05 -11.89
CA ASP A 243 13.45 6.79 -11.53
C ASP A 243 13.78 7.84 -10.46
N ASP A 244 14.38 8.95 -10.88
CA ASP A 244 14.78 10.05 -10.01
C ASP A 244 13.59 10.64 -9.24
N SER A 245 12.42 10.68 -9.89
CA SER A 245 11.17 11.17 -9.33
C SER A 245 10.57 10.23 -8.29
N ARG A 246 10.96 8.95 -8.36
CA ARG A 246 10.48 7.84 -7.52
C ARG A 246 8.96 7.78 -7.56
N ALA A 247 8.41 8.02 -8.75
CA ALA A 247 6.98 7.98 -9.02
C ALA A 247 6.47 6.54 -9.16
N ASN A 248 7.37 5.61 -9.50
CA ASN A 248 7.05 4.23 -9.84
C ASN A 248 7.73 3.25 -8.87
N PRO A 249 7.17 3.06 -7.65
CA PRO A 249 7.67 2.02 -6.76
C PRO A 249 7.47 0.66 -7.45
N LEU A 250 8.55 -0.12 -7.48
CA LEU A 250 8.57 -1.43 -8.13
C LEU A 250 7.91 -2.49 -7.25
N LEU A 251 8.23 -2.44 -5.96
CA LEU A 251 7.85 -3.47 -5.01
C LEU A 251 7.75 -2.89 -3.59
N LEU A 252 6.76 -3.35 -2.84
CA LEU A 252 6.65 -3.16 -1.40
C LEU A 252 6.87 -4.52 -0.72
N GLU A 253 7.87 -4.60 0.16
CA GLU A 253 8.13 -5.75 1.01
C GLU A 253 7.65 -5.42 2.43
N LEU A 254 6.78 -6.26 3.00
CA LEU A 254 6.39 -6.21 4.40
C LEU A 254 6.98 -7.44 5.11
N LYS A 255 7.88 -7.22 6.07
CA LYS A 255 8.61 -8.29 6.75
C LYS A 255 8.07 -8.51 8.16
N PRO A 256 7.32 -9.60 8.39
CA PRO A 256 6.82 -9.95 9.72
C PRO A 256 7.96 -10.45 10.61
N ALA A 257 7.69 -10.57 11.92
CA ALA A 257 8.70 -11.00 12.89
C ALA A 257 9.11 -12.48 12.76
N SER A 258 8.19 -13.35 12.37
CA SER A 258 8.37 -14.81 12.43
C SER A 258 8.26 -15.51 11.08
N ASN A 259 7.90 -14.79 10.01
CA ASN A 259 7.52 -15.41 8.73
C ASN A 259 8.30 -14.83 7.55
N THR A 260 8.21 -15.51 6.42
CA THR A 260 8.71 -15.05 5.12
C THR A 260 8.14 -13.67 4.77
N PRO A 261 8.95 -12.73 4.24
CA PRO A 261 8.45 -11.45 3.76
C PRO A 261 7.31 -11.62 2.77
N SER A 262 6.30 -10.76 2.86
CA SER A 262 5.25 -10.65 1.85
C SER A 262 5.60 -9.51 0.89
N TYR A 263 5.47 -9.77 -0.40
CA TYR A 263 5.72 -8.80 -1.45
C TYR A 263 4.42 -8.33 -2.07
N TYR A 264 4.36 -7.05 -2.40
CA TYR A 264 3.20 -6.40 -2.99
C TYR A 264 3.65 -5.59 -4.21
N ILE A 265 2.83 -5.63 -5.25
CA ILE A 265 3.00 -4.85 -6.48
C ILE A 265 1.78 -3.93 -6.66
N LEU A 266 1.95 -2.82 -7.38
CA LEU A 266 0.84 -1.93 -7.68
C LEU A 266 0.01 -2.46 -8.85
N SER A 267 -1.25 -2.78 -8.64
CA SER A 267 -2.20 -3.07 -9.72
C SER A 267 -3.10 -1.86 -10.00
N GLY A 268 -3.68 -1.84 -11.21
CA GLY A 268 -4.57 -0.78 -11.67
C GLY A 268 -3.86 0.50 -12.12
N GLU A 269 -4.65 1.43 -12.64
CA GLU A 269 -4.20 2.73 -13.14
C GLU A 269 -4.96 3.88 -12.46
N GLY A 270 -4.38 5.09 -12.55
CA GLY A 270 -5.04 6.31 -12.08
C GLY A 270 -5.55 6.21 -10.64
N ILE A 271 -6.84 6.47 -10.44
CA ILE A 271 -7.54 6.45 -9.15
C ILE A 271 -7.56 5.05 -8.52
N GLY A 272 -7.72 3.99 -9.34
CA GLY A 272 -7.84 2.60 -8.89
C GLY A 272 -6.54 1.88 -8.52
N LYS A 273 -5.40 2.58 -8.44
CA LYS A 273 -4.13 2.00 -8.01
C LYS A 273 -4.24 1.42 -6.59
N LYS A 274 -3.90 0.15 -6.43
CA LYS A 274 -3.89 -0.58 -5.14
C LYS A 274 -2.71 -1.54 -5.04
N TRP A 275 -2.27 -1.85 -3.83
CA TRP A 275 -1.28 -2.89 -3.58
C TRP A 275 -1.93 -4.27 -3.60
N THR A 276 -1.46 -5.15 -4.49
CA THR A 276 -1.88 -6.55 -4.56
C THR A 276 -0.73 -7.42 -4.11
N LYS A 277 -1.03 -8.47 -3.36
CA LYS A 277 -0.01 -9.43 -2.93
C LYS A 277 0.55 -10.13 -4.17
N ASP A 278 1.86 -10.05 -4.36
CA ASP A 278 2.52 -10.73 -5.48
C ASP A 278 2.60 -12.22 -5.17
N SER A 279 1.65 -12.97 -5.74
CA SER A 279 1.56 -14.43 -5.64
C SER A 279 2.53 -15.16 -6.59
N ASN A 280 3.17 -14.44 -7.53
CA ASN A 280 4.06 -15.07 -8.48
C ASN A 280 5.39 -15.46 -7.81
N THR A 281 5.92 -16.59 -8.25
CA THR A 281 7.23 -17.11 -7.87
C THR A 281 8.27 -16.82 -8.94
N PRO A 282 8.81 -15.59 -9.06
CA PRO A 282 10.23 -15.47 -9.33
C PRO A 282 10.99 -16.09 -8.15
N SER A 283 12.07 -16.79 -8.46
CA SER A 283 12.85 -17.53 -7.47
C SER A 283 13.55 -16.60 -6.47
N THR A 284 13.76 -15.34 -6.87
CA THR A 284 14.47 -14.34 -6.05
C THR A 284 13.83 -12.95 -6.09
N LEU A 285 14.11 -12.14 -5.06
CA LEU A 285 13.74 -10.72 -5.02
C LEU A 285 14.26 -9.94 -6.24
N LYS A 286 15.49 -10.26 -6.68
CA LYS A 286 16.10 -9.63 -7.84
C LYS A 286 15.26 -9.84 -9.11
N GLU A 287 14.79 -11.05 -9.37
CA GLU A 287 13.94 -11.34 -10.54
C GLU A 287 12.59 -10.60 -10.46
N LYS A 288 12.00 -10.47 -9.26
CA LYS A 288 10.79 -9.65 -9.05
C LYS A 288 11.04 -8.20 -9.44
N LEU A 289 12.15 -7.61 -8.97
CA LEU A 289 12.52 -6.23 -9.28
C LEU A 289 12.82 -6.05 -10.77
N ASP A 290 13.54 -6.98 -11.38
CA ASP A 290 13.84 -6.99 -12.81
C ASP A 290 12.57 -6.97 -13.66
N LYS A 291 11.62 -7.86 -13.32
CA LYS A 291 10.31 -7.94 -13.97
C LYS A 291 9.53 -6.63 -13.81
N GLN A 292 9.36 -6.16 -12.59
CA GLN A 292 8.60 -4.94 -12.33
C GLN A 292 9.25 -3.70 -12.96
N ASN A 293 10.57 -3.66 -13.06
CA ASN A 293 11.28 -2.55 -13.70
C ASN A 293 11.09 -2.53 -15.21
N CYS A 294 11.14 -3.70 -15.87
CA CYS A 294 10.76 -3.78 -17.28
C CYS A 294 9.31 -3.34 -17.49
N GLU A 295 8.36 -3.90 -16.73
CA GLU A 295 6.93 -3.67 -16.95
C GLU A 295 6.52 -2.20 -16.70
N ARG A 296 7.08 -1.56 -15.67
CA ARG A 296 6.65 -0.21 -15.24
C ARG A 296 7.48 0.92 -15.80
N ASN A 297 8.79 0.74 -15.89
CA ASN A 297 9.71 1.79 -16.30
C ASN A 297 10.25 1.57 -17.72
N GLN A 298 9.86 0.47 -18.39
CA GLN A 298 10.44 0.07 -19.68
C GLN A 298 11.97 0.04 -19.62
N ALA A 299 12.51 -0.38 -18.47
CA ALA A 299 13.94 -0.43 -18.20
C ALA A 299 14.43 -1.87 -18.40
N HIS A 300 15.08 -2.10 -19.54
CA HIS A 300 15.38 -3.44 -20.06
C HIS A 300 16.74 -3.95 -19.61
N THR A 301 16.82 -5.26 -19.43
CA THR A 301 18.08 -5.98 -19.20
C THR A 301 18.73 -6.30 -20.53
N ILE A 302 19.97 -5.85 -20.73
CA ILE A 302 20.76 -6.13 -21.93
C ILE A 302 21.72 -7.27 -21.63
N ASP A 303 21.61 -8.37 -22.37
CA ASP A 303 22.58 -9.46 -22.32
C ASP A 303 23.72 -9.18 -23.32
N ILE A 304 24.82 -8.65 -22.81
CA ILE A 304 26.00 -8.29 -23.61
C ILE A 304 26.75 -9.50 -24.15
N SER A 305 26.38 -10.72 -23.75
CA SER A 305 26.91 -11.96 -24.33
C SER A 305 26.26 -12.35 -25.65
N LYS A 306 25.12 -11.74 -25.98
CA LYS A 306 24.43 -11.96 -27.25
C LYS A 306 25.20 -11.28 -28.39
N LYS A 307 25.39 -12.01 -29.48
CA LYS A 307 26.04 -11.54 -30.70
C LYS A 307 25.02 -11.58 -31.82
N SER A 308 25.13 -10.68 -32.80
CA SER A 308 24.39 -10.82 -34.06
C SER A 308 24.79 -12.14 -34.72
N SER A 309 23.80 -12.92 -35.15
CA SER A 309 24.01 -14.11 -35.98
C SER A 309 23.46 -13.87 -37.39
N SER A 310 23.82 -14.73 -38.34
CA SER A 310 23.27 -14.68 -39.70
C SER A 310 21.74 -14.89 -39.77
N SER A 311 21.14 -15.45 -38.72
CA SER A 311 19.71 -15.80 -38.68
C SER A 311 18.86 -14.89 -37.80
N SER A 312 19.44 -14.14 -36.85
CA SER A 312 18.70 -13.14 -36.07
C SER A 312 19.62 -12.04 -35.56
N ASN A 313 19.19 -10.80 -35.82
CA ASN A 313 19.80 -9.59 -35.27
C ASN A 313 19.03 -9.06 -34.06
N ASN A 314 18.07 -9.81 -33.51
CA ASN A 314 17.26 -9.36 -32.39
C ASN A 314 17.14 -10.45 -31.31
N TYR A 315 16.92 -10.05 -30.08
CA TYR A 315 16.53 -10.94 -28.98
C TYR A 315 15.60 -10.24 -28.00
N ASP A 316 14.85 -11.04 -27.24
CA ASP A 316 13.93 -10.53 -26.22
C ASP A 316 14.67 -10.19 -24.93
N CYS A 317 14.25 -9.09 -24.29
CA CYS A 317 14.70 -8.73 -22.97
C CYS A 317 14.38 -9.85 -21.97
N PRO A 318 15.39 -10.42 -21.27
CA PRO A 318 15.20 -11.59 -20.40
C PRO A 318 14.36 -11.28 -19.15
N SER A 319 14.08 -10.00 -18.87
CA SER A 319 13.28 -9.59 -17.71
C SER A 319 11.81 -9.30 -18.04
N CYS A 320 11.46 -9.21 -19.32
CA CYS A 320 10.11 -8.84 -19.77
C CYS A 320 9.30 -10.10 -20.09
N VAL A 321 8.50 -10.56 -19.11
CA VAL A 321 7.72 -11.81 -19.25
C VAL A 321 6.39 -11.57 -19.97
N SER A 322 5.72 -10.47 -19.67
CA SER A 322 4.36 -10.18 -20.17
C SER A 322 4.35 -9.57 -21.57
N THR A 323 5.31 -8.70 -21.86
CA THR A 323 5.48 -8.06 -23.17
C THR A 323 6.96 -8.08 -23.55
N PRO A 324 7.43 -9.13 -24.25
CA PRO A 324 8.84 -9.24 -24.64
C PRO A 324 9.29 -8.00 -25.40
N ALA A 325 10.22 -7.25 -24.80
CA ALA A 325 10.80 -6.09 -25.44
C ALA A 325 11.95 -6.53 -26.33
N MET A 326 11.86 -6.18 -27.60
CA MET A 326 12.87 -6.54 -28.59
C MET A 326 14.11 -5.64 -28.48
N ILE A 327 15.28 -6.27 -28.46
CA ILE A 327 16.59 -5.63 -28.46
C ILE A 327 17.26 -5.96 -29.79
N SER A 328 17.60 -4.92 -30.56
CA SER A 328 18.31 -5.07 -31.83
C SER A 328 19.82 -5.07 -31.62
N ILE A 329 20.53 -5.93 -32.33
CA ILE A 329 21.98 -6.04 -32.34
C ILE A 329 22.47 -5.72 -33.75
N THR A 330 23.39 -4.77 -33.85
CA THR A 330 24.18 -4.57 -35.07
C THR A 330 25.65 -4.87 -34.80
N SER A 331 26.36 -5.40 -35.78
CA SER A 331 27.80 -5.63 -35.69
C SER A 331 28.57 -4.91 -36.79
N SER A 332 29.77 -4.46 -36.47
CA SER A 332 30.73 -3.93 -37.44
C SER A 332 32.15 -4.33 -37.03
N SER A 333 32.94 -4.75 -38.00
CA SER A 333 34.38 -4.99 -37.81
C SER A 333 35.13 -3.67 -37.68
N ILE A 334 36.18 -3.66 -36.85
CA ILE A 334 37.13 -2.54 -36.76
C ILE A 334 38.46 -3.02 -37.35
N ASP A 335 38.73 -2.62 -38.59
CA ASP A 335 39.75 -3.18 -39.49
C ASP A 335 41.19 -3.19 -38.93
N GLN A 336 41.48 -2.37 -37.91
CA GLN A 336 42.84 -2.21 -37.37
C GLN A 336 43.13 -3.04 -36.11
N ALA A 337 42.13 -3.69 -35.50
CA ALA A 337 42.32 -4.30 -34.17
C ALA A 337 41.78 -5.72 -34.04
N ASN A 338 41.28 -6.32 -35.12
CA ASN A 338 40.49 -7.56 -35.09
C ASN A 338 39.30 -7.52 -34.10
N VAL A 339 38.86 -6.32 -33.70
CA VAL A 339 37.76 -6.13 -32.74
C VAL A 339 36.44 -6.12 -33.47
N ILE A 340 35.46 -6.87 -32.95
CA ILE A 340 34.08 -6.79 -33.41
C ILE A 340 33.31 -5.90 -32.43
N LYS A 341 32.73 -4.83 -32.98
CA LYS A 341 31.81 -3.95 -32.24
C LYS A 341 30.40 -4.51 -32.36
N TYR A 342 29.76 -4.78 -31.22
CA TYR A 342 28.34 -5.12 -31.16
C TYR A 342 27.56 -4.00 -30.49
N SER A 343 26.51 -3.50 -31.13
CA SER A 343 25.65 -2.43 -30.63
C SER A 343 24.27 -2.97 -30.33
N HIS A 344 23.91 -3.02 -29.04
CA HIS A 344 22.60 -3.42 -28.54
C HIS A 344 21.72 -2.19 -28.41
N LYS A 345 20.59 -2.15 -29.12
CA LYS A 345 19.63 -1.05 -29.12
C LYS A 345 18.26 -1.53 -28.65
N VAL A 346 17.77 -0.92 -27.58
CA VAL A 346 16.40 -1.07 -27.12
C VAL A 346 15.47 -0.33 -28.09
N ILE A 347 14.44 -1.00 -28.61
CA ILE A 347 13.47 -0.37 -29.52
C ILE A 347 12.53 0.57 -28.76
N ILE A 348 12.00 0.13 -27.62
CA ILE A 348 11.05 0.88 -26.78
C ILE A 348 11.57 0.91 -25.34
N GLY A 349 11.67 2.09 -24.74
CA GLY A 349 12.15 2.27 -23.37
C GLY A 349 13.63 2.62 -23.28
N SER A 350 14.30 2.11 -22.25
CA SER A 350 15.71 2.36 -21.94
C SER A 350 16.42 1.11 -21.42
N ILE A 351 17.73 1.16 -21.36
CA ILE A 351 18.58 0.14 -20.74
C ILE A 351 18.53 0.38 -19.23
N GLY A 352 18.11 -0.63 -18.48
CA GLY A 352 18.06 -0.62 -17.02
C GLY A 352 19.27 -1.28 -16.36
N LYS A 353 19.82 -2.33 -17.00
CA LYS A 353 21.02 -3.04 -16.52
C LYS A 353 21.68 -3.92 -17.57
N PHE A 354 22.91 -4.33 -17.29
CA PHE A 354 23.67 -5.27 -18.11
C PHE A 354 23.82 -6.63 -17.42
N VAL A 355 23.70 -7.70 -18.20
CA VAL A 355 24.06 -9.06 -17.80
C VAL A 355 24.99 -9.67 -18.85
N CYS A 356 25.85 -10.59 -18.44
CA CYS A 356 26.66 -11.40 -19.34
C CYS A 356 26.51 -12.86 -18.92
N LYS A 357 25.96 -13.69 -19.82
CA LYS A 357 25.68 -15.12 -19.54
C LYS A 357 24.91 -15.31 -18.22
N GLY A 358 23.89 -14.47 -18.00
CA GLY A 358 23.06 -14.48 -16.79
C GLY A 358 23.64 -13.75 -15.56
N LYS A 359 24.92 -13.37 -15.55
CA LYS A 359 25.55 -12.66 -14.43
C LYS A 359 25.41 -11.15 -14.58
N THR A 360 24.92 -10.46 -13.54
CA THR A 360 24.78 -8.99 -13.53
C THR A 360 26.15 -8.33 -13.57
N GLN A 361 26.34 -7.36 -14.46
CA GLN A 361 27.55 -6.55 -14.54
C GLN A 361 27.42 -5.35 -13.61
N ARG A 362 28.52 -4.97 -12.94
CA ARG A 362 28.58 -3.87 -11.97
C ARG A 362 29.60 -2.82 -12.44
N GLY A 363 29.60 -1.64 -11.81
CA GLY A 363 30.54 -0.56 -12.12
C GLY A 363 30.19 0.25 -13.37
N ILE A 364 28.99 0.05 -13.92
CA ILE A 364 28.45 0.85 -15.02
C ILE A 364 27.27 1.63 -14.47
N ASP A 365 27.40 2.94 -14.39
CA ASP A 365 26.30 3.81 -13.98
C ASP A 365 25.29 3.92 -15.12
N ILE A 366 24.07 3.48 -14.85
CA ILE A 366 22.98 3.49 -15.83
C ILE A 366 22.01 4.56 -15.40
N THR A 367 22.04 5.66 -16.12
CA THR A 367 21.06 6.73 -15.99
C THR A 367 19.82 6.41 -16.82
N ALA A 368 18.73 7.11 -16.54
CA ALA A 368 17.55 7.06 -17.39
C ALA A 368 17.90 7.41 -18.86
N ASN A 369 17.08 6.92 -19.80
CA ASN A 369 17.10 7.26 -21.23
C ASN A 369 18.26 6.71 -22.09
N ILE A 370 19.12 5.84 -21.55
CA ILE A 370 20.13 5.15 -22.38
C ILE A 370 19.40 4.13 -23.27
N LYS A 371 19.53 4.24 -24.60
CA LYS A 371 18.87 3.31 -25.54
C LYS A 371 19.82 2.35 -26.23
N THR A 372 21.12 2.63 -26.21
CA THR A 372 22.10 1.86 -26.96
C THR A 372 23.34 1.63 -26.11
N ALA A 373 23.82 0.39 -26.12
CA ALA A 373 25.08 0.00 -25.51
C ALA A 373 25.97 -0.65 -26.56
N THR A 374 27.23 -0.23 -26.61
CA THR A 374 28.24 -0.79 -27.50
C THR A 374 29.20 -1.65 -26.70
N VAL A 375 29.41 -2.88 -27.14
CA VAL A 375 30.33 -3.85 -26.54
C VAL A 375 31.41 -4.17 -27.56
N TYR A 376 32.67 -4.01 -27.16
CA TYR A 376 33.83 -4.31 -27.99
C TYR A 376 34.33 -5.71 -27.64
N TRP A 377 34.23 -6.64 -28.58
CA TRP A 377 34.68 -8.00 -28.43
C TRP A 377 36.01 -8.18 -29.12
N TYR A 378 37.04 -8.47 -28.32
CA TYR A 378 38.32 -8.93 -28.81
C TYR A 378 38.20 -10.42 -29.15
N PRO A 379 38.85 -10.91 -30.21
CA PRO A 379 38.92 -12.33 -30.47
C PRO A 379 39.60 -12.99 -29.26
N GLU A 380 39.18 -14.21 -28.91
CA GLU A 380 39.90 -15.03 -27.94
C GLU A 380 41.28 -15.34 -28.54
N ILE A 381 42.22 -14.42 -28.37
CA ILE A 381 43.62 -14.71 -28.57
C ILE A 381 43.94 -15.71 -27.46
N GLY A 382 44.35 -16.92 -27.84
CA GLY A 382 44.70 -17.96 -26.88
C GLY A 382 45.58 -17.38 -25.77
N THR A 383 45.10 -17.50 -24.53
CA THR A 383 45.73 -17.11 -23.24
C THR A 383 45.50 -15.66 -22.75
N LEU A 384 45.08 -15.58 -21.48
CA LEU A 384 44.50 -14.46 -20.72
C LEU A 384 45.47 -13.31 -20.37
N ILE A 385 44.96 -12.07 -20.36
CA ILE A 385 45.37 -11.03 -19.38
C ILE A 385 44.07 -10.43 -18.76
N PRO A 386 43.84 -10.55 -17.45
CA PRO A 386 42.72 -9.88 -16.78
C PRO A 386 42.90 -8.36 -16.80
N LEU A 387 41.83 -7.65 -17.13
CA LEU A 387 41.77 -6.20 -17.28
C LEU A 387 41.51 -5.46 -15.94
N GLU A 388 42.01 -5.99 -14.82
CA GLU A 388 41.81 -5.40 -13.48
C GLU A 388 42.96 -4.47 -13.00
N ASP A 389 44.09 -4.38 -13.71
CA ASP A 389 45.29 -3.69 -13.18
C ASP A 389 45.81 -2.46 -13.96
N LYS A 390 45.04 -1.85 -14.87
CA LYS A 390 45.54 -0.69 -15.65
C LYS A 390 44.92 0.68 -15.36
N TYR A 391 43.98 0.78 -14.43
CA TYR A 391 43.46 2.09 -13.99
C TYR A 391 43.22 2.09 -12.48
N LYS A 392 44.31 2.21 -11.72
CA LYS A 392 44.35 2.79 -10.38
C LYS A 392 45.41 3.87 -10.34
#